data_AF-A0A179SZ68-F1
#
_entry.id   AF-A0A179SZ68-F1
#
_cell.length_a   1.000
_cell.length_b   1.000
_cell.length_c   1.000
_cell.angle_alpha   90.00
_cell.angle_beta   90.00
_cell.angle_gamma   90.00
#
_symmetry.space_group_name_H-M   'P 1'
#
loop_
_entity.id
_entity.type
_entity.pdbx_description
1 polymer ?
#
loop_
_entity_poly.entity_id
_entity_poly.type
_entity_poly.pdbx_seq_one_letter_code
_entity_poly.pdbx_strand_id
1 'polypeptide(L)'
;MVFAQLTIGIGFGLMITFNDLKQGGKYCGLYFVTTIILIGASFGLGYLFTLLTDLDIATAMLSLAPGGLVEMVLTASTIGADPAVVSSLQFIRLLFIISFVPSILKYGLKKVSNERQIGEKNHSA
;
A
#
# COMPACT_ATOMS: atom_id res chain seq x y z
N MET A 1 21.32 11.77 -4.33
CA MET A 1 20.01 11.44 -3.74
C MET A 1 18.93 12.47 -4.11
N VAL A 2 19.13 13.77 -3.90
CA VAL A 2 18.11 14.81 -4.17
C VAL A 2 17.55 14.81 -5.60
N PHE A 3 18.42 14.74 -6.63
CA PHE A 3 17.97 14.67 -8.02
C PHE A 3 17.10 13.44 -8.33
N ALA A 4 17.37 12.28 -7.71
CA ALA A 4 16.58 11.06 -7.91
C ALA A 4 15.18 11.20 -7.31
N GLN A 5 15.07 11.81 -6.13
CA GLN A 5 13.79 12.05 -5.46
C GLN A 5 12.94 13.08 -6.23
N LEU A 6 13.60 14.07 -6.86
CA LEU A 6 12.96 15.01 -7.79
C LEU A 6 12.36 14.28 -8.99
N THR A 7 13.11 13.39 -9.63
CA THR A 7 12.62 12.61 -10.78
C THR A 7 11.44 11.71 -10.42
N ILE A 8 11.49 11.05 -9.25
CA ILE A 8 10.38 10.21 -8.76
C ILE A 8 9.12 11.04 -8.50
N GLY A 9 9.27 12.21 -7.87
CA GLY A 9 8.15 13.13 -7.63
C GLY A 9 7.49 13.61 -8.93
N ILE A 10 8.28 13.95 -9.94
CA ILE A 10 7.78 14.35 -11.26
C ILE A 10 7.05 13.18 -11.95
N GLY A 11 7.60 11.96 -11.86
CA GLY A 11 6.99 10.76 -12.42
C GLY A 11 5.62 10.43 -11.81
N PHE A 12 5.49 10.53 -10.49
CA PHE A 12 4.19 10.37 -9.82
C PHE A 12 3.19 11.47 -10.21
N GLY A 13 3.64 12.71 -10.35
CA GLY A 13 2.79 13.81 -10.80
C GLY A 13 2.24 13.61 -12.21
N LEU A 14 3.04 13.06 -13.12
CA LEU A 14 2.64 12.75 -14.50
C LEU A 14 1.64 11.58 -14.60
N MET A 15 1.59 10.69 -13.62
CA MET A 15 0.61 9.59 -13.58
C MET A 15 -0.80 10.05 -13.17
N ILE A 16 -0.96 11.23 -12.59
CA ILE A 16 -2.27 11.74 -12.15
C ILE A 16 -2.99 12.38 -13.33
N THR A 17 -4.09 11.78 -13.77
CA THR A 17 -4.94 12.37 -14.82
C THR A 17 -6.00 13.29 -14.21
N PHE A 18 -6.41 14.34 -14.93
CA PHE A 18 -7.48 15.26 -14.51
C PHE A 18 -8.81 14.56 -14.18
N ASN A 19 -9.09 13.42 -14.82
CA ASN A 19 -10.26 12.59 -14.54
C ASN A 19 -10.18 11.87 -13.17
N ASP A 20 -8.98 11.48 -12.73
CA ASP A 20 -8.73 10.92 -11.40
C ASP A 20 -8.89 11.99 -10.32
N LEU A 21 -8.54 13.24 -10.61
CA LEU A 21 -8.70 14.36 -9.68
C LEU A 21 -10.18 14.68 -9.43
N LYS A 22 -11.01 14.67 -10.48
CA LYS A 22 -12.45 14.97 -10.40
C LYS A 22 -13.26 13.86 -9.73
N GLN A 23 -12.93 12.59 -9.97
CA GLN A 23 -13.54 11.46 -9.24
C GLN A 23 -12.95 11.30 -7.83
N GLY A 24 -11.65 11.50 -7.69
CA GLY A 24 -10.92 11.40 -6.44
C GLY A 24 -11.46 12.34 -5.37
N GLY A 25 -11.88 13.56 -5.73
CA GLY A 25 -12.49 14.51 -4.79
C GLY A 25 -13.71 13.97 -4.02
N LYS A 26 -14.50 13.06 -4.62
CA LYS A 26 -15.67 12.46 -3.96
C LYS A 26 -15.30 11.29 -3.04
N TYR A 27 -14.25 10.55 -3.37
CA TYR A 27 -13.76 9.40 -2.59
C TYR A 27 -12.60 9.77 -1.65
N CYS A 28 -12.11 11.00 -1.71
CA CYS A 28 -10.96 11.49 -0.95
C CYS A 28 -11.12 11.25 0.55
N GLY A 29 -12.32 11.50 1.10
CA GLY A 29 -12.63 11.22 2.51
C GLY A 29 -12.55 9.73 2.87
N LEU A 30 -13.02 8.84 1.97
CA LEU A 30 -12.99 7.39 2.20
C LEU A 30 -11.55 6.84 2.13
N TYR A 31 -10.76 7.33 1.18
CA TYR A 31 -9.32 7.02 1.09
C TYR A 31 -8.56 7.50 2.32
N PHE A 32 -8.83 8.72 2.80
CA PHE A 32 -8.19 9.27 3.99
C PHE A 32 -8.44 8.41 5.24
N VAL A 33 -9.70 8.03 5.47
CA VAL A 33 -10.07 7.16 6.61
C VAL A 33 -9.41 5.78 6.48
N THR A 34 -9.40 5.19 5.28
CA THR A 34 -8.76 3.90 5.03
C THR A 34 -7.27 3.96 5.29
N THR A 35 -6.59 5.03 4.86
CA THR A 35 -5.17 5.27 5.13
C THR A 35 -4.90 5.40 6.62
N ILE A 36 -5.72 6.13 7.38
CA ILE A 36 -5.56 6.23 8.84
C ILE A 36 -5.72 4.87 9.52
N ILE A 37 -6.72 4.08 9.13
CA ILE A 37 -6.93 2.73 9.65
C ILE A 37 -5.71 1.85 9.33
N LEU A 38 -5.19 1.94 8.11
CA LEU A 38 -4.01 1.18 7.67
C LEU A 38 -2.76 1.57 8.46
N ILE A 39 -2.52 2.87 8.67
CA ILE A 39 -1.41 3.37 9.48
C ILE A 39 -1.54 2.86 10.92
N GLY A 40 -2.73 2.97 11.52
CA GLY A 40 -2.98 2.46 12.88
C GLY A 40 -2.73 0.96 13.00
N ALA A 41 -3.19 0.18 12.02
CA ALA A 41 -2.96 -1.27 11.97
C ALA A 41 -1.48 -1.61 11.79
N SER A 42 -0.76 -0.89 10.93
CA SER A 42 0.69 -1.04 10.73
C SER A 42 1.49 -0.69 11.98
N PHE A 43 1.10 0.35 12.73
CA PHE A 43 1.73 0.67 14.01
C PHE A 43 1.44 -0.41 15.05
N GLY A 44 0.22 -0.95 15.11
CA GLY A 44 -0.16 -2.03 16.01
C GLY A 44 0.62 -3.32 15.73
N LEU A 45 0.74 -3.73 14.46
CA LEU A 45 1.58 -4.85 14.06
C LEU A 45 3.07 -4.55 14.29
N GLY A 46 3.51 -3.31 14.01
CA GLY A 46 4.84 -2.76 14.28
C GLY A 46 5.30 -3.01 15.71
N TYR A 47 4.45 -2.62 16.64
CA TYR A 47 4.66 -2.79 18.08
C TYR A 47 4.69 -4.26 18.51
N LEU A 48 3.80 -5.07 17.93
CA LEU A 48 3.76 -6.51 18.21
C LEU A 48 5.01 -7.23 17.68
N PHE A 49 5.54 -6.78 16.54
CA PHE A 49 6.75 -7.32 15.92
C PHE A 49 8.02 -6.95 16.71
N THR A 50 8.04 -5.78 17.35
CA THR A 50 9.14 -5.38 18.26
C THR A 50 9.18 -6.22 19.54
N LEU A 51 8.04 -6.75 19.98
CA LEU A 51 8.00 -7.68 21.11
C LEU A 51 8.48 -9.09 20.72
N LEU A 52 8.45 -9.42 19.43
CA LEU A 52 8.81 -10.74 18.89
C LEU A 52 10.23 -10.80 18.30
N THR A 53 10.91 -9.66 18.10
CA THR A 53 12.24 -9.62 17.48
C THR A 53 13.12 -8.54 18.14
N ASP A 54 14.36 -8.88 18.45
CA ASP A 54 15.45 -8.02 18.98
C ASP A 54 15.93 -6.93 17.98
N LEU A 55 15.04 -6.47 17.10
CA LEU A 55 15.31 -5.43 16.11
C LEU A 55 15.07 -4.05 16.70
N ASP A 56 15.88 -3.07 16.27
CA ASP A 56 15.70 -1.68 16.63
C ASP A 56 14.30 -1.19 16.25
N ILE A 57 13.65 -0.45 17.16
CA ILE A 57 12.27 0.06 17.01
C ILE A 57 12.11 0.79 15.67
N ALA A 58 13.11 1.57 15.24
CA ALA A 58 13.06 2.30 13.99
C ALA A 58 13.02 1.37 12.77
N THR A 59 13.77 0.26 12.79
CA THR A 59 13.78 -0.76 11.73
C THR A 59 12.44 -1.48 11.65
N ALA A 60 11.88 -1.88 12.79
CA ALA A 60 10.59 -2.57 12.84
C ALA A 60 9.44 -1.66 12.37
N MET A 61 9.41 -0.41 12.83
CA MET A 61 8.39 0.55 12.45
C MET A 61 8.45 0.91 10.96
N LEU A 62 9.63 1.20 10.41
CA LEU A 62 9.79 1.51 8.98
C LEU A 62 9.47 0.31 8.06
N SER A 63 9.72 -0.90 8.53
CA SER A 63 9.40 -2.12 7.78
C SER A 63 7.89 -2.37 7.69
N LEU A 64 7.15 -2.03 8.75
CA LEU A 64 5.71 -2.25 8.85
C LEU A 64 4.87 -1.05 8.41
N ALA A 65 5.45 0.15 8.40
CA ALA A 65 4.80 1.37 7.94
C ALA A 65 4.37 1.26 6.45
N PRO A 66 3.16 1.73 6.11
CA PRO A 66 2.75 1.88 4.73
C PRO A 66 3.42 3.13 4.17
N GLY A 67 4.14 2.99 3.07
CA GLY A 67 4.94 4.06 2.48
C GLY A 67 5.70 3.61 1.24
N GLY A 68 6.39 4.54 0.57
CA GLY A 68 7.21 4.23 -0.59
C GLY A 68 8.50 3.49 -0.21
N LEU A 69 8.83 2.41 -0.94
CA LEU A 69 10.03 1.59 -0.67
C LEU A 69 11.29 2.45 -0.56
N VAL A 70 11.50 3.32 -1.55
CA VAL A 70 12.68 4.18 -1.61
C VAL A 70 12.75 5.14 -0.41
N GLU A 71 11.62 5.75 -0.04
CA GLU A 71 11.56 6.73 1.04
C GLU A 71 11.86 6.09 2.41
N MET A 72 11.32 4.90 2.66
CA MET A 72 11.49 4.20 3.93
C MET A 72 12.92 3.66 4.09
N VAL A 73 13.52 3.14 3.02
CA VAL A 73 14.92 2.67 3.03
C VAL A 73 15.89 3.83 3.22
N LEU A 74 15.62 4.97 2.57
CA LEU A 74 16.38 6.20 2.78
C LEU A 74 16.27 6.68 4.23
N THR A 75 15.05 6.73 4.76
CA THR A 75 14.80 7.13 6.15
C THR A 75 15.49 6.19 7.13
N ALA A 76 15.51 4.88 6.86
CA ALA A 76 16.24 3.92 7.69
C ALA A 76 17.73 4.24 7.75
N SER A 77 18.32 4.51 6.57
CA SER A 77 19.73 4.87 6.45
C SER A 77 20.08 6.20 7.13
N THR A 78 19.15 7.14 7.28
CA THR A 78 19.41 8.44 7.93
C THR A 78 19.27 8.39 9.44
N ILE A 79 18.37 7.55 9.96
CA ILE A 79 18.13 7.42 11.41
C ILE A 79 18.92 6.27 12.07
N GLY A 80 19.75 5.57 11.31
CA GLY A 80 20.60 4.48 11.81
C GLY A 80 19.88 3.12 11.94
N ALA A 81 18.69 2.98 11.36
CA ALA A 81 17.98 1.72 11.25
C ALA A 81 18.55 0.88 10.10
N ASP A 82 18.35 -0.44 10.12
CA ASP A 82 18.93 -1.34 9.10
C ASP A 82 18.15 -1.25 7.76
N PRO A 83 18.72 -0.63 6.71
CA PRO A 83 18.02 -0.44 5.44
C PRO A 83 17.87 -1.75 4.66
N ALA A 84 18.70 -2.76 4.92
CA ALA A 84 18.65 -4.06 4.25
C ALA A 84 17.44 -4.87 4.74
N VAL A 85 17.15 -4.86 6.04
CA VAL A 85 15.96 -5.48 6.62
C VAL A 85 14.69 -4.76 6.13
N VAL A 86 14.68 -3.43 6.17
CA VAL A 86 13.54 -2.60 5.72
C VAL A 86 13.22 -2.86 4.24
N SER A 87 14.24 -2.84 3.38
CA SER A 87 14.06 -3.11 1.95
C SER A 87 13.59 -4.54 1.67
N SER A 88 14.13 -5.53 2.39
CA SER A 88 13.74 -6.94 2.22
C SER A 88 12.27 -7.16 2.56
N LEU A 89 11.80 -6.63 3.70
CA LEU A 89 10.40 -6.78 4.11
C LEU A 89 9.44 -6.04 3.17
N GLN A 90 9.82 -4.86 2.68
CA GLN A 90 9.03 -4.12 1.69
C GLN A 90 8.99 -4.82 0.33
N PHE A 91 10.09 -5.48 -0.06
CA PHE A 91 10.16 -6.27 -1.29
C PHE A 91 9.27 -7.51 -1.19
N ILE A 92 9.31 -8.23 -0.07
CA ILE A 92 8.40 -9.36 0.21
C ILE A 92 6.95 -8.89 0.12
N ARG A 93 6.60 -7.77 0.76
CA ARG A 93 5.26 -7.17 0.67
C ARG A 93 4.85 -6.90 -0.77
N LEU A 94 5.75 -6.36 -1.59
CA LEU A 94 5.50 -6.10 -3.01
C LEU A 94 5.24 -7.40 -3.79
N LEU A 95 6.05 -8.44 -3.59
CA LEU A 95 5.84 -9.75 -4.22
C LEU A 95 4.50 -10.37 -3.82
N PHE A 96 4.15 -10.28 -2.53
CA PHE A 96 2.85 -10.72 -2.04
C PHE A 96 1.71 -9.96 -2.71
N ILE A 97 1.78 -8.63 -2.79
CA ILE A 97 0.75 -7.81 -3.46
C ILE A 97 0.64 -8.20 -4.93
N ILE A 98 1.75 -8.25 -5.66
CA ILE A 98 1.75 -8.58 -7.10
C ILE A 98 1.23 -9.99 -7.36
N SER A 99 1.41 -10.94 -6.44
CA SER A 99 0.93 -12.32 -6.60
C SER A 99 -0.53 -12.51 -6.14
N PHE A 100 -0.89 -11.97 -4.97
CA PHE A 100 -2.20 -12.15 -4.36
C PHE A 100 -3.25 -11.19 -4.90
N VAL A 101 -2.93 -9.93 -5.19
CA VAL A 101 -3.92 -8.95 -5.70
C VAL A 101 -4.54 -9.38 -7.02
N PRO A 102 -3.80 -9.80 -8.08
CA PRO A 102 -4.46 -10.27 -9.30
C PRO A 102 -5.25 -11.56 -9.07
N SER A 103 -4.79 -12.43 -8.16
CA SER A 103 -5.54 -13.62 -7.75
C SER A 103 -6.86 -13.25 -7.09
N ILE A 104 -6.84 -12.37 -6.08
CA ILE A 104 -8.03 -11.90 -5.35
C ILE A 104 -8.97 -11.14 -6.29
N LEU A 105 -8.44 -10.32 -7.20
CA LEU A 105 -9.23 -9.61 -8.21
C LEU A 105 -9.89 -10.58 -9.17
N LYS A 106 -9.19 -11.61 -9.63
CA LYS A 106 -9.77 -12.64 -10.52
C LYS A 106 -10.92 -13.38 -9.84
N TYR A 107 -10.79 -13.74 -8.57
CA TYR A 107 -11.88 -14.40 -7.83
C TYR A 107 -13.00 -13.42 -7.43
N GLY A 108 -12.66 -12.19 -7.04
CA GLY A 108 -13.61 -11.14 -6.65
C GLY A 108 -14.42 -10.60 -7.82
N LEU A 109 -13.79 -10.33 -8.97
CA LEU A 109 -14.47 -9.93 -10.21
C LEU A 109 -15.30 -11.07 -10.78
N LYS A 110 -14.85 -12.34 -10.66
CA LYS A 110 -15.69 -13.50 -11.01
C LYS A 110 -16.96 -13.55 -10.16
N LYS A 111 -16.87 -13.26 -8.85
CA LYS A 111 -18.03 -13.19 -7.95
C LYS A 111 -18.96 -12.01 -8.26
N VAL A 112 -18.41 -10.81 -8.50
CA VAL A 112 -19.18 -9.61 -8.87
C VAL A 112 -19.86 -9.75 -10.24
N SER A 113 -19.19 -10.37 -11.21
CA SER A 113 -19.77 -10.66 -12.53
C SER A 113 -20.90 -11.69 -12.45
N ASN A 114 -20.76 -12.70 -11.58
CA ASN A 114 -21.77 -13.73 -11.37
C ASN A 114 -23.05 -13.18 -10.69
N GLU A 115 -22.92 -12.21 -9.78
CA GLU A 115 -24.07 -11.55 -9.14
C GLU A 115 -24.85 -10.65 -10.12
N ARG A 116 -24.17 -10.02 -11.09
CA ARG A 116 -24.84 -9.18 -12.11
C ARG A 116 -25.66 -9.98 -13.12
N GLN A 117 -25.23 -11.19 -13.50
CA GLN A 117 -26.01 -12.05 -14.40
C GLN A 117 -27.28 -12.63 -13.76
N ILE A 118 -27.30 -12.80 -12.43
CA ILE A 118 -28.49 -13.31 -11.71
C ILE A 118 -29.55 -12.21 -11.57
N GLY A 119 -29.14 -10.94 -11.41
CA GLY A 119 -30.05 -9.79 -11.37
C GLY A 119 -30.75 -9.49 -12.70
N GLU A 120 -30.07 -9.71 -13.83
CA GLU A 120 -30.64 -9.46 -15.16
C GLU A 120 -31.64 -10.57 -15.57
N LYS A 121 -31.43 -11.80 -15.10
CA LYS A 121 -32.32 -12.94 -15.41
C LYS A 121 -33.64 -12.93 -14.64
N ASN A 122 -33.69 -12.29 -13.46
CA ASN A 122 -34.90 -12.19 -12.63
C ASN A 122 -35.82 -11.02 -13.02
N HIS A 123 -35.37 -10.07 -13.84
CA HIS A 123 -36.18 -8.95 -14.31
C HIS A 123 -36.78 -9.17 -15.70
N SER A 124 -36.54 -10.36 -16.29
CA SER A 124 -37.11 -10.80 -17.57
C SER A 124 -37.91 -12.12 -17.44
N ALA A 125 -38.31 -12.49 -16.22
CA ALA A 125 -39.19 -13.62 -15.93
C ALA A 125 -40.52 -13.11 -15.36
#